data_AF-A0A6L3X5J3-F1
#
_entry.id   AF-A0A6L3X5J3-F1
#
_cell.length_a   1.000
_cell.length_b   1.000
_cell.length_c   1.000
_cell.angle_alpha   90.00
_cell.angle_beta   90.00
_cell.angle_gamma   90.00
#
_symmetry.space_group_name_H-M   'P 1'
#
loop_
_entity.id
_entity.type
_entity.pdbx_description
1 polymer ?
#
loop_
_entity_poly.entity_id
_entity_poly.type
_entity_poly.pdbx_seq_one_letter_code
_entity_poly.pdbx_strand_id
1 'polypeptide(L)'
;VWAYLCSEDQRRQIRERGDDADELARTYARVLNKALEGKPDDLTIGLHVCRGNFRSTWISEGGYEPVAEVLFGTVNVDAFFLEYDNDRSGDFAPLRFVRPGKQQVVLGLITTKHGELENPEGVKARLEEAARYVAKEQICLSPQCGFASTEEGNSLSEAQQWDKVRLVTQIASDVW
;
A
#
# COMPACT_ATOMS: atom_id res chain seq x y z
N VAL A 1 8.63 -2.25 10.36
CA VAL A 1 7.93 -2.14 9.06
C VAL A 1 6.43 -2.27 9.32
N TRP A 2 5.60 -1.35 8.83
CA TRP A 2 4.15 -1.30 9.13
C TRP A 2 3.42 -2.61 8.80
N ALA A 3 3.76 -3.28 7.70
CA ALA A 3 3.10 -4.52 7.31
C ALA A 3 3.20 -5.61 8.38
N TYR A 4 4.28 -5.69 9.16
CA TYR A 4 4.40 -6.73 10.20
C TYR A 4 3.36 -6.54 11.30
N LEU A 5 2.95 -5.29 11.53
CA LEU A 5 1.91 -4.97 12.51
C LEU A 5 0.50 -5.31 12.01
N CYS A 6 0.34 -5.70 10.75
CA CYS A 6 -0.92 -6.20 10.17
C CYS A 6 -1.12 -7.71 10.37
N SER A 7 -0.05 -8.49 10.60
CA SER A 7 -0.12 -9.94 10.79
C SER A 7 -0.28 -10.31 12.26
N GLU A 8 -1.30 -11.13 12.58
CA GLU A 8 -1.50 -11.63 13.94
C GLU A 8 -0.34 -12.48 14.45
N ASP A 9 0.29 -13.27 13.58
CA ASP A 9 1.47 -14.07 13.95
C ASP A 9 2.66 -13.18 14.32
N GLN A 10 2.91 -12.12 13.54
CA GLN A 10 3.96 -11.15 13.84
C GLN A 10 3.65 -10.35 15.10
N ARG A 11 2.38 -9.92 15.28
CA ARG A 11 1.93 -9.27 16.53
C ARG A 11 2.10 -10.20 17.74
N ARG A 12 1.87 -11.52 17.59
CA ARG A 12 2.15 -12.50 18.65
C ARG A 12 3.64 -12.56 18.98
N GLN A 13 4.52 -12.65 17.98
CA GLN A 13 5.97 -12.66 18.18
C GLN A 13 6.48 -11.38 18.88
N ILE A 14 5.90 -10.22 18.55
CA ILE A 14 6.18 -8.94 19.22
C ILE A 14 5.79 -9.00 20.71
N ARG A 15 4.64 -9.60 21.04
CA ARG A 15 4.24 -9.78 22.45
C ARG A 15 5.13 -10.78 23.19
N GLU A 16 5.53 -11.87 22.53
CA GLU A 16 6.40 -12.90 23.12
C GLU A 16 7.79 -12.37 23.49
N ARG A 17 8.31 -11.39 22.75
CA ARG A 17 9.56 -10.68 23.09
C ARG A 17 9.38 -9.53 24.11
N GLY A 18 8.16 -9.30 24.61
CA GLY A 18 7.85 -8.31 25.64
C GLY A 18 7.51 -6.91 25.13
N ASP A 19 7.30 -6.73 23.83
CA ASP A 19 6.91 -5.45 23.23
C ASP A 19 5.39 -5.36 23.00
N ASP A 20 4.90 -4.12 22.84
CA ASP A 20 3.51 -3.82 22.45
C ASP A 20 3.45 -3.38 20.98
N ALA A 21 2.70 -4.12 20.15
CA ALA A 21 2.54 -3.84 18.72
C ALA A 21 1.86 -2.48 18.44
N ASP A 22 0.94 -2.05 19.30
CA ASP A 22 0.21 -0.81 19.14
C ASP A 22 1.07 0.38 19.57
N GLU A 23 1.88 0.23 20.62
CA GLU A 23 2.87 1.25 20.99
C GLU A 23 3.99 1.37 19.94
N LEU A 24 4.37 0.25 19.29
CA LEU A 24 5.28 0.28 18.14
C LEU A 24 4.67 1.05 16.96
N ALA A 25 3.39 0.85 16.65
CA ALA A 25 2.70 1.62 15.61
C ALA A 25 2.72 3.12 15.91
N ARG A 26 2.41 3.52 17.14
CA ARG A 26 2.47 4.92 17.60
C ARG A 26 3.90 5.46 17.54
N THR A 27 4.89 4.66 17.91
CA THR A 27 6.31 5.03 17.81
C THR A 27 6.72 5.29 16.36
N TYR A 28 6.33 4.41 15.42
CA TYR A 28 6.62 4.61 14.00
C TYR A 28 5.99 5.89 13.47
N ALA A 29 4.72 6.15 13.80
CA ALA A 29 4.06 7.40 13.42
C ALA A 29 4.79 8.63 13.98
N ARG A 30 5.18 8.63 15.26
CA ARG A 30 5.96 9.72 15.87
C ARG A 30 7.28 9.96 15.15
N VAL A 31 8.04 8.91 14.87
CA VAL A 31 9.34 9.01 14.18
C VAL A 31 9.18 9.57 12.77
N LEU A 32 8.21 9.06 12.00
CA LEU A 32 7.94 9.55 10.65
C LEU A 32 7.52 11.02 10.67
N ASN A 33 6.57 11.39 11.53
CA ASN A 33 6.11 12.77 11.64
C ASN A 33 7.25 13.71 12.06
N LYS A 34 8.10 13.28 13.00
CA LYS A 34 9.26 14.05 13.43
C LYS A 34 10.26 14.28 12.30
N ALA A 35 10.49 13.27 11.47
CA ALA A 35 11.38 13.37 10.31
C ALA A 35 10.82 14.30 9.21
N LEU A 36 9.51 14.56 9.20
CA LEU A 36 8.84 15.41 8.22
C LEU A 36 8.53 16.82 8.76
N GLU A 37 8.90 17.14 10.00
CA GLU A 37 8.72 18.48 10.55
C GLU A 37 9.49 19.52 9.73
N GLY A 38 8.81 20.61 9.37
CA GLY A 38 9.42 21.69 8.58
C GLY A 38 9.61 21.39 7.10
N LYS A 39 8.99 20.33 6.56
CA LYS A 39 8.96 20.11 5.11
C LYS A 39 8.32 21.31 4.40
N PRO A 40 8.82 21.72 3.21
CA PRO A 40 8.15 22.73 2.38
C PRO A 40 6.72 22.31 2.00
N ASP A 41 5.83 23.30 1.85
CA ASP A 41 4.42 23.05 1.51
C ASP A 41 4.23 22.49 0.09
N ASP A 42 5.19 22.70 -0.80
CA ASP A 42 5.20 22.19 -2.18
C ASP A 42 5.87 20.81 -2.32
N LEU A 43 6.40 20.25 -1.23
CA LEU A 43 6.99 18.91 -1.21
C LEU A 43 5.94 17.85 -0.88
N THR A 44 5.68 16.97 -1.86
CA THR A 44 4.85 15.78 -1.72
C THR A 44 5.65 14.60 -1.17
N ILE A 45 5.16 13.98 -0.10
CA ILE A 45 5.75 12.82 0.56
C ILE A 45 4.85 11.60 0.38
N GLY A 46 5.38 10.56 -0.26
CA GLY A 46 4.75 9.26 -0.35
C GLY A 46 5.33 8.27 0.68
N LEU A 47 4.46 7.47 1.31
CA LEU A 47 4.86 6.32 2.13
C LEU A 47 4.39 5.03 1.47
N HIS A 48 5.33 4.18 1.06
CA HIS A 48 5.03 2.83 0.62
C HIS A 48 5.00 1.86 1.79
N VAL A 49 3.89 1.13 1.94
CA VAL A 49 3.72 0.12 2.98
C VAL A 49 3.85 -1.27 2.35
N CYS A 50 5.11 -1.68 2.19
CA CYS A 50 5.46 -2.95 1.57
C CYS A 50 5.11 -4.14 2.47
N ARG A 51 4.51 -5.21 1.90
CA ARG A 51 4.23 -6.48 2.60
C ARG A 51 5.29 -7.56 2.38
N GLY A 52 6.40 -7.19 1.75
CA GLY A 52 7.52 -8.06 1.45
C GLY A 52 7.37 -8.71 0.08
N ASN A 53 8.25 -8.35 -0.84
CA ASN A 53 8.36 -8.98 -2.16
C ASN A 53 9.52 -10.00 -2.23
N PHE A 54 9.92 -10.58 -1.09
CA PHE A 54 11.09 -11.46 -1.03
C PHE A 54 10.73 -12.88 -1.50
N ARG A 55 11.17 -13.26 -2.71
CA ARG A 55 11.12 -14.63 -3.27
C ARG A 55 9.76 -15.32 -3.15
N SER A 56 8.67 -14.63 -3.46
CA SER A 56 7.30 -15.18 -3.34
C SER A 56 6.99 -15.76 -1.95
N THR A 57 7.77 -15.38 -0.94
CA THR A 57 7.64 -15.80 0.46
C THR A 57 7.07 -14.61 1.22
N TRP A 58 5.91 -14.84 1.81
CA TRP A 58 5.03 -13.82 2.36
C TRP A 58 5.44 -13.51 3.80
N ILE A 59 5.66 -12.24 4.11
CA ILE A 59 6.06 -11.84 5.46
C ILE A 59 4.84 -11.44 6.31
N SER A 60 3.72 -11.06 5.68
CA SER A 60 2.51 -10.68 6.40
C SER A 60 1.23 -10.93 5.61
N GLU A 61 0.34 -11.76 6.18
CA GLU A 61 -1.07 -11.91 5.76
C GLU A 61 -1.98 -11.03 6.63
N GLY A 62 -3.11 -10.58 6.08
CA GLY A 62 -4.12 -9.79 6.80
C GLY A 62 -4.24 -8.35 6.33
N GLY A 63 -5.46 -7.78 6.36
CA GLY A 63 -5.74 -6.40 5.94
C GLY A 63 -5.03 -5.33 6.78
N TYR A 64 -5.12 -4.07 6.36
CA TYR A 64 -4.52 -2.94 7.09
C TYR A 64 -5.23 -2.60 8.40
N GLU A 65 -6.36 -3.25 8.68
CA GLU A 65 -7.25 -2.98 9.82
C GLU A 65 -6.52 -2.78 11.17
N PRO A 66 -5.55 -3.62 11.58
CA PRO A 66 -4.90 -3.47 12.90
C PRO A 66 -4.10 -2.18 13.08
N VAL A 67 -3.70 -1.53 11.97
CA VAL A 67 -2.90 -0.31 12.00
C VAL A 67 -3.59 0.88 11.37
N ALA A 68 -4.73 0.69 10.70
CA ALA A 68 -5.33 1.67 9.80
C ALA A 68 -5.60 3.02 10.46
N GLU A 69 -6.16 3.01 11.67
CA GLU A 69 -6.48 4.23 12.42
C GLU A 69 -5.22 5.05 12.73
N VAL A 70 -4.14 4.39 13.18
CA VAL A 70 -2.87 5.08 13.47
C VAL A 70 -2.17 5.47 12.16
N LEU A 71 -2.06 4.55 11.22
CA LEU A 71 -1.35 4.75 9.95
C LEU A 71 -1.97 5.90 9.15
N PHE A 72 -3.26 5.81 8.82
CA PHE A 72 -3.93 6.78 7.98
C PHE A 72 -4.33 8.04 8.75
N GLY A 73 -4.73 7.89 10.01
CA GLY A 73 -5.18 8.98 10.86
C GLY A 73 -4.08 9.85 11.42
N THR A 74 -2.87 9.31 11.66
CA THR A 74 -1.81 10.05 12.39
C THR A 74 -0.51 10.28 11.63
N VAL A 75 -0.21 9.51 10.57
CA VAL A 75 1.03 9.71 9.81
C VAL A 75 0.86 10.89 8.83
N ASN A 76 1.78 11.85 8.86
CA ASN A 76 1.72 13.13 8.14
C ASN A 76 2.40 13.05 6.76
N VAL A 77 1.95 12.09 5.95
CA VAL A 77 2.35 11.92 4.55
C VAL A 77 1.21 12.32 3.63
N ASP A 78 1.56 12.70 2.40
CA ASP A 78 0.61 13.18 1.40
C ASP A 78 -0.02 12.02 0.62
N ALA A 79 0.71 10.92 0.43
CA ALA A 79 0.22 9.73 -0.27
C ALA A 79 0.65 8.42 0.42
N PHE A 80 -0.25 7.44 0.48
CA PHE A 80 0.07 6.06 0.87
C PHE A 80 0.07 5.16 -0.35
N PHE A 81 1.14 4.39 -0.56
CA PHE A 81 1.21 3.34 -1.58
C PHE A 81 1.00 1.98 -0.91
N LEU A 82 -0.16 1.37 -1.18
CA LEU A 82 -0.66 0.18 -0.49
C LEU A 82 -0.74 -1.01 -1.44
N GLU A 83 -0.30 -2.18 -0.98
CA GLU A 83 -0.33 -3.43 -1.75
C GLU A 83 -1.72 -4.09 -1.64
N TYR A 84 -2.37 -4.32 -2.79
CA TYR A 84 -3.72 -4.91 -2.90
C TYR A 84 -3.90 -5.84 -4.13
N ASP A 85 -2.79 -6.37 -4.69
CA ASP A 85 -2.76 -7.17 -5.92
C ASP A 85 -3.45 -8.53 -5.80
N ASN A 86 -3.69 -9.00 -4.58
CA ASN A 86 -4.31 -10.28 -4.31
C ASN A 86 -5.23 -10.22 -3.08
N ASP A 87 -6.17 -11.18 -3.00
CA ASP A 87 -7.20 -11.26 -1.96
C ASP A 87 -6.66 -11.34 -0.53
N ARG A 88 -5.39 -11.73 -0.35
CA ARG A 88 -4.75 -11.83 0.97
C ARG A 88 -4.44 -10.47 1.59
N SER A 89 -4.49 -9.41 0.79
CA SER A 89 -4.28 -8.03 1.25
C SER A 89 -5.48 -7.47 2.00
N GLY A 90 -6.56 -8.25 2.12
CA GLY A 90 -7.81 -7.87 2.78
C GLY A 90 -8.71 -7.00 1.90
N ASP A 91 -9.75 -6.46 2.53
CA ASP A 91 -10.69 -5.54 1.90
C ASP A 91 -10.25 -4.07 2.00
N PHE A 92 -11.06 -3.18 1.44
CA PHE A 92 -10.85 -1.73 1.49
C PHE A 92 -11.49 -1.04 2.71
N ALA A 93 -12.14 -1.76 3.63
CA ALA A 93 -12.76 -1.17 4.81
C ALA A 93 -11.79 -0.32 5.67
N PRO A 94 -10.49 -0.67 5.81
CA PRO A 94 -9.50 0.17 6.48
C PRO A 94 -9.37 1.60 5.92
N LEU A 95 -9.71 1.82 4.65
CA LEU A 95 -9.58 3.14 4.01
C LEU A 95 -10.53 4.19 4.60
N ARG A 96 -11.54 3.79 5.38
CA ARG A 96 -12.42 4.71 6.11
C ARG A 96 -11.67 5.63 7.11
N PHE A 97 -10.45 5.26 7.51
CA PHE A 97 -9.61 6.06 8.39
C PHE A 97 -8.73 7.07 7.63
N VAL A 98 -8.76 7.07 6.30
CA VAL A 98 -8.07 8.05 5.47
C VAL A 98 -8.68 9.42 5.73
N ARG A 99 -7.82 10.41 5.98
CA ARG A 99 -8.27 11.76 6.28
C ARG A 99 -8.89 12.38 5.02
N PRO A 100 -10.09 12.98 5.10
CA PRO A 100 -10.67 13.65 3.95
C PRO A 100 -9.80 14.83 3.49
N GLY A 101 -9.84 15.12 2.19
CA GLY A 101 -9.14 16.26 1.60
C GLY A 101 -7.95 15.85 0.76
N LYS A 102 -6.74 16.31 1.12
CA LYS A 102 -5.56 16.21 0.24
C LYS A 102 -4.82 14.87 0.29
N GLN A 103 -5.09 14.04 1.29
CA GLN A 103 -4.38 12.77 1.46
C GLN A 103 -4.77 11.79 0.35
N GLN A 104 -3.79 11.22 -0.34
CA GLN A 104 -3.99 10.29 -1.43
C GLN A 104 -3.74 8.85 -1.00
N VAL A 105 -4.49 7.92 -1.58
CA VAL A 105 -4.33 6.48 -1.43
C VAL A 105 -4.07 5.88 -2.80
N VAL A 106 -2.83 5.46 -3.01
CA VAL A 106 -2.39 4.79 -4.23
C VAL A 106 -2.59 3.29 -4.04
N LEU A 107 -3.56 2.74 -4.75
CA LEU A 107 -3.93 1.34 -4.71
C LEU A 107 -3.05 0.54 -5.68
N GLY A 108 -2.19 -0.28 -5.11
CA GLY A 108 -1.31 -1.20 -5.81
C GLY A 108 -2.06 -2.45 -6.26
N LEU A 109 -2.80 -2.35 -7.37
CA LEU A 109 -3.68 -3.41 -7.89
C LEU A 109 -3.06 -4.22 -9.04
N ILE A 110 -1.90 -3.79 -9.54
CA ILE A 110 -1.17 -4.45 -10.63
C ILE A 110 0.03 -5.19 -10.04
N THR A 111 0.14 -6.50 -10.21
CA THR A 111 1.25 -7.27 -9.66
C THR A 111 2.57 -6.95 -10.37
N THR A 112 3.67 -6.87 -9.63
CA THR A 112 5.03 -6.80 -10.21
C THR A 112 5.77 -8.13 -10.18
N LYS A 113 5.12 -9.21 -9.73
CA LYS A 113 5.75 -10.51 -9.47
C LYS A 113 5.84 -11.41 -10.70
N HIS A 114 4.89 -11.27 -11.63
CA HIS A 114 4.80 -12.05 -12.87
C HIS A 114 4.31 -11.19 -14.03
N GLY A 115 4.58 -11.62 -15.26
CA GLY A 115 4.30 -10.83 -16.46
C GLY A 115 2.88 -10.87 -17.01
N GLU A 116 2.00 -11.73 -16.50
CA GLU A 116 0.59 -11.77 -16.93
C GLU A 116 -0.11 -10.43 -16.63
N LEU A 117 -0.85 -9.91 -17.61
CA LEU A 117 -1.59 -8.66 -17.47
C LEU A 117 -2.91 -8.88 -16.72
N GLU A 118 -3.21 -7.97 -15.81
CA GLU A 118 -4.46 -7.93 -15.07
C GLU A 118 -5.63 -7.58 -15.99
N ASN A 119 -6.82 -8.10 -15.66
CA ASN A 119 -8.04 -7.72 -16.36
C ASN A 119 -8.41 -6.26 -16.05
N PRO A 120 -8.43 -5.35 -17.05
CA PRO A 120 -8.73 -3.93 -16.82
C PRO A 120 -10.07 -3.69 -16.12
N GLU A 121 -11.12 -4.43 -16.50
CA GLU A 121 -12.46 -4.26 -15.91
C GLU A 121 -12.52 -4.74 -14.47
N GLY A 122 -11.73 -5.77 -14.12
CA GLY A 122 -11.58 -6.22 -12.74
C GLY A 122 -10.89 -5.18 -11.87
N VAL A 123 -9.84 -4.52 -12.39
CA VAL A 123 -9.15 -3.44 -11.69
C VAL A 123 -10.06 -2.23 -11.50
N LYS A 124 -10.84 -1.83 -12.52
CA LYS A 124 -11.83 -0.75 -12.41
C LYS A 124 -12.89 -1.06 -11.35
N ALA A 125 -13.40 -2.29 -11.31
CA ALA A 125 -14.37 -2.70 -10.29
C ALA A 125 -13.79 -2.60 -8.86
N ARG A 126 -12.51 -2.94 -8.67
CA ARG A 126 -11.79 -2.77 -7.40
C ARG A 126 -11.61 -1.30 -7.01
N LEU A 127 -11.34 -0.41 -7.96
CA LEU A 127 -11.28 1.03 -7.71
C LEU A 127 -12.65 1.57 -7.24
N GLU A 128 -13.75 1.14 -7.86
CA GLU A 128 -15.12 1.50 -7.45
C GLU A 128 -15.52 0.89 -6.10
N GLU A 129 -14.99 -0.29 -5.75
CA GLU A 129 -15.13 -0.87 -4.41
C GLU A 129 -14.46 0.01 -3.34
N ALA A 130 -13.22 0.44 -3.59
CA ALA A 130 -12.49 1.34 -2.69
C ALA A 130 -13.15 2.71 -2.53
N ALA A 131 -13.77 3.22 -3.61
CA ALA A 131 -14.51 4.49 -3.60
C ALA A 131 -15.73 4.51 -2.66
N ARG A 132 -16.15 3.35 -2.12
CA ARG A 132 -17.17 3.28 -1.06
C ARG A 132 -16.67 3.73 0.31
N TYR A 133 -15.35 3.75 0.52
CA TYR A 133 -14.72 4.04 1.82
C TYR A 133 -13.94 5.35 1.85
N VAL A 134 -13.45 5.80 0.69
CA VAL A 134 -12.68 7.04 0.54
C VAL A 134 -13.10 7.73 -0.76
N ALA A 135 -13.05 9.06 -0.81
CA ALA A 135 -13.45 9.83 -1.99
C ALA A 135 -12.65 9.42 -3.23
N LYS A 136 -13.30 9.37 -4.40
CA LYS A 136 -12.68 8.93 -5.66
C LYS A 136 -11.49 9.82 -6.06
N GLU A 137 -11.53 11.09 -5.70
CA GLU A 137 -10.49 12.10 -5.94
C GLU A 137 -9.26 11.91 -5.03
N GLN A 138 -9.38 11.03 -4.02
CA GLN A 138 -8.28 10.63 -3.14
C GLN A 138 -7.71 9.26 -3.52
N ILE A 139 -8.22 8.60 -4.57
CA ILE A 139 -7.76 7.30 -5.04
C ILE A 139 -6.82 7.48 -6.24
N CYS A 140 -5.74 6.72 -6.25
CA CYS A 140 -4.80 6.59 -7.36
C CYS A 140 -4.55 5.10 -7.66
N LEU A 141 -4.00 4.78 -8.84
CA LEU A 141 -3.63 3.43 -9.24
C LEU A 141 -2.11 3.30 -9.43
N SER A 142 -1.54 2.19 -8.96
CA SER A 142 -0.15 1.83 -9.26
C SER A 142 0.05 0.32 -9.37
N PRO A 143 1.26 -0.13 -9.77
CA PRO A 143 1.73 -1.45 -9.39
C PRO A 143 1.80 -1.62 -7.88
N GLN A 144 1.75 -2.86 -7.40
CA GLN A 144 1.75 -3.18 -5.98
C GLN A 144 3.02 -2.73 -5.27
N CYS A 145 4.16 -2.84 -5.94
CA CYS A 145 5.49 -2.54 -5.41
C CYS A 145 6.38 -2.12 -6.58
N GLY A 146 7.68 -1.97 -6.35
CA GLY A 146 8.66 -1.84 -7.41
C GLY A 146 8.80 -3.11 -8.27
N PHE A 147 9.38 -2.95 -9.46
CA PHE A 147 9.72 -4.06 -10.36
C PHE A 147 11.07 -4.71 -10.04
N ALA A 148 11.91 -4.08 -9.21
CA ALA A 148 13.25 -4.52 -8.84
C ALA A 148 13.38 -4.75 -7.31
N SER A 149 12.42 -5.45 -6.70
CA SER A 149 12.39 -5.62 -5.24
C SER A 149 13.34 -6.70 -4.69
N THR A 150 14.13 -7.36 -5.54
CA THR A 150 15.10 -8.41 -5.19
C THR A 150 16.35 -8.27 -6.06
N GLU A 151 17.53 -8.68 -5.54
CA GLU A 151 18.80 -8.73 -6.28
C GLU A 151 18.71 -9.61 -7.54
N GLU A 152 17.90 -10.67 -7.47
CA GLU A 152 17.64 -11.63 -8.56
C GLU A 152 16.56 -11.12 -9.56
N GLY A 153 15.87 -10.02 -9.26
CA GLY A 153 14.73 -9.52 -10.02
C GLY A 153 13.42 -10.31 -9.80
N ASN A 154 12.32 -9.80 -10.36
CA ASN A 154 11.04 -10.50 -10.42
C ASN A 154 10.97 -11.38 -11.69
N SER A 155 10.05 -12.35 -11.73
CA SER A 155 9.84 -13.22 -12.91
C SER A 155 9.06 -12.50 -14.03
N LEU A 156 9.61 -11.42 -14.56
CA LEU A 156 9.09 -10.71 -15.73
C LEU A 156 10.21 -10.17 -16.62
N SER A 157 9.94 -10.08 -17.93
CA SER A 157 10.82 -9.38 -18.87
C SER A 157 10.61 -7.87 -18.81
N GLU A 158 11.57 -7.11 -19.32
CA GLU A 158 11.44 -5.65 -19.47
C GLU A 158 10.23 -5.26 -20.32
N ALA A 159 9.93 -6.02 -21.38
CA ALA A 159 8.75 -5.79 -22.19
C ALA A 159 7.45 -5.94 -21.37
N GLN A 160 7.35 -6.98 -20.55
CA GLN A 160 6.22 -7.21 -19.66
C GLN A 160 6.11 -6.13 -18.57
N GLN A 161 7.24 -5.63 -18.07
CA GLN A 161 7.25 -4.48 -17.15
C GLN A 161 6.60 -3.26 -17.80
N TRP A 162 6.99 -2.94 -19.03
CA TRP A 162 6.41 -1.80 -19.75
C TRP A 162 4.95 -2.02 -20.11
N ASP A 163 4.54 -3.24 -20.44
CA ASP A 163 3.13 -3.55 -20.67
C ASP A 163 2.28 -3.31 -19.42
N LYS A 164 2.79 -3.64 -18.23
CA LYS A 164 2.13 -3.31 -16.96
C LYS A 164 2.04 -1.82 -16.69
N VAL A 165 3.09 -1.06 -17.00
CA VAL A 165 3.04 0.41 -16.88
C VAL A 165 2.00 0.99 -17.83
N ARG A 166 1.96 0.53 -19.10
CA ARG A 166 0.94 0.95 -20.08
C ARG A 166 -0.47 0.61 -19.62
N LEU A 167 -0.66 -0.56 -19.00
CA LEU A 167 -1.93 -0.98 -18.43
C LEU A 167 -2.39 -0.01 -17.33
N VAL A 168 -1.50 0.37 -16.41
CA VAL A 168 -1.80 1.36 -15.36
C VAL A 168 -2.25 2.69 -15.98
N THR A 169 -1.50 3.20 -16.96
CA THR A 169 -1.83 4.49 -17.60
C THR A 169 -3.14 4.43 -18.39
N GLN A 170 -3.42 3.29 -19.04
CA GLN A 170 -4.68 3.09 -19.77
C GLN A 170 -5.86 3.09 -18.80
N ILE A 171 -5.79 2.29 -17.73
CA ILE A 171 -6.88 2.23 -16.74
C ILE A 171 -7.08 3.59 -16.08
N ALA A 172 -5.99 4.30 -15.75
CA ALA A 172 -6.09 5.63 -15.16
C ALA A 172 -6.82 6.61 -16.10
N SER A 173 -6.51 6.60 -17.39
CA SER A 173 -7.18 7.46 -18.39
C SER A 173 -8.65 7.10 -18.61
N ASP A 174 -9.05 5.86 -18.34
CA ASP A 174 -10.44 5.42 -18.46
C ASP A 174 -11.29 5.82 -17.22
N VAL A 175 -10.65 5.96 -16.06
CA VAL A 175 -11.32 6.17 -14.76
C VAL A 175 -11.42 7.64 -14.36
N TRP A 176 -10.40 8.43 -14.71
CA TRP A 176 -10.27 9.85 -14.38
C TRP A 176 -10.10 10.69 -15.66
#